data_AF-A0A2N5M7T0-F1
#
_entry.id   AF-A0A2N5M7T0-F1
#
_cell.length_a   1.000
_cell.length_b   1.000
_cell.length_c   1.000
_cell.angle_alpha   90.00
_cell.angle_beta   90.00
_cell.angle_gamma   90.00
#
_symmetry.space_group_name_H-M   'P 1'
#
loop_
_entity.id
_entity.type
_entity.pdbx_description
1 polymer ?
#
loop_
_entity_poly.entity_id
_entity_poly.type
_entity_poly.pdbx_seq_one_letter_code
_entity_poly.pdbx_strand_id
1 'polypeptide(L)'
;MNILNKQDKSIPLNQWLEEWDPLNIGPSSYDTEKADIMGILYITDNPRTVAAKIKEIIEFSFEETLSMEKCLAAANTMLLLKNDSSCSI
;
A
#
# COMPACT_ATOMS: atom_id res chain seq x y z
N MET A 1 -22.69 29.88 5.22
CA MET A 1 -21.48 29.24 4.65
C MET A 1 -20.87 28.39 5.75
N ASN A 2 -21.20 27.10 5.80
CA ASN A 2 -20.48 26.16 6.67
C ASN A 2 -19.23 25.69 5.91
N ILE A 3 -18.07 26.11 6.40
CA ILE A 3 -16.79 25.62 5.94
C ILE A 3 -16.74 24.14 6.36
N LEU A 4 -16.64 23.27 5.36
CA LEU A 4 -16.44 21.83 5.52
C LEU A 4 -15.19 21.60 6.37
N ASN A 5 -15.38 21.19 7.63
CA ASN A 5 -14.32 20.59 8.42
C ASN A 5 -14.11 19.16 7.90
N LYS A 6 -13.43 19.03 6.77
CA LYS A 6 -12.88 17.74 6.35
C LYS A 6 -11.62 17.47 7.19
N GLN A 7 -11.81 16.96 8.40
CA GLN A 7 -10.83 16.02 8.92
C GLN A 7 -11.15 14.67 8.24
N ASP A 8 -10.77 14.53 6.97
CA ASP A 8 -10.66 13.19 6.37
C ASP A 8 -9.55 12.50 7.15
N LYS A 9 -9.92 11.63 8.10
CA LYS A 9 -8.95 10.82 8.87
C LYS A 9 -8.18 9.96 7.87
N SER A 10 -6.91 10.27 7.63
CA SER A 10 -5.98 9.29 7.07
C SER A 10 -5.77 8.18 8.10
N ILE A 11 -5.87 6.92 7.67
CA ILE A 11 -5.52 5.78 8.52
C ILE A 11 -4.01 5.54 8.47
N PRO A 12 -3.39 5.01 9.54
CA PRO A 12 -1.99 4.63 9.50
C PRO A 12 -1.67 3.65 8.35
N LEU A 13 -0.49 3.77 7.74
CA LEU A 13 -0.03 2.89 6.65
C LEU A 13 -0.13 1.41 7.03
N ASN A 14 0.28 1.03 8.24
CA ASN A 14 0.20 -0.34 8.71
C ASN A 14 -1.26 -0.83 8.77
N GLN A 15 -2.19 0.00 9.22
CA GLN A 15 -3.61 -0.37 9.23
C GLN A 15 -4.14 -0.57 7.80
N TRP A 16 -3.83 0.34 6.88
CA TRP A 16 -4.23 0.20 5.48
C TRP A 16 -3.67 -1.08 4.86
N LEU A 17 -2.39 -1.37 5.13
CA LEU A 17 -1.72 -2.56 4.63
C LEU A 17 -2.32 -3.83 5.22
N GLU A 18 -2.73 -3.82 6.50
CA GLU A 18 -3.40 -4.97 7.12
C GLU A 18 -4.72 -5.32 6.44
N GLU A 19 -5.47 -4.31 5.97
CA GLU A 19 -6.77 -4.49 5.30
C GLU A 19 -6.64 -4.74 3.78
N TRP A 20 -5.44 -4.61 3.21
CA TRP A 20 -5.22 -4.73 1.76
C TRP A 20 -5.33 -6.19 1.30
N ASP A 21 -6.35 -6.47 0.48
CA ASP A 21 -6.67 -7.80 -0.05
C ASP A 21 -6.83 -7.76 -1.58
N PRO A 22 -5.72 -7.75 -2.35
CA PRO A 22 -5.76 -7.53 -3.80
C PRO A 22 -6.38 -8.70 -4.59
N LEU A 23 -6.41 -9.92 -4.04
CA LEU A 23 -6.93 -11.12 -4.70
C LEU A 23 -8.25 -11.62 -4.10
N ASN A 24 -8.78 -10.97 -3.06
CA ASN A 24 -9.99 -11.38 -2.33
C ASN A 24 -9.88 -12.78 -1.68
N ILE A 25 -8.71 -13.10 -1.13
CA ILE A 25 -8.45 -14.38 -0.43
C ILE A 25 -8.34 -14.21 1.09
N GLY A 26 -8.72 -13.03 1.58
CA GLY A 26 -8.68 -12.66 2.98
C GLY A 26 -7.42 -11.87 3.34
N PRO A 27 -7.53 -10.75 4.08
CA PRO A 27 -6.40 -9.88 4.39
C PRO A 27 -5.29 -10.58 5.20
N SER A 28 -5.61 -11.59 6.00
CA SER A 28 -4.62 -12.37 6.76
C SER A 28 -3.77 -13.32 5.91
N SER A 29 -4.05 -13.43 4.62
CA SER A 29 -3.35 -14.37 3.72
C SER A 29 -2.03 -13.81 3.17
N TYR A 30 -1.63 -12.60 3.56
CA TYR A 30 -0.53 -11.84 2.95
C TYR A 30 0.58 -11.42 3.93
N ASP A 31 0.68 -12.02 5.13
CA ASP A 31 1.57 -11.53 6.19
C ASP A 31 3.04 -11.39 5.74
N THR A 32 3.54 -12.37 4.97
CA THR A 32 4.90 -12.33 4.39
C THR A 32 5.03 -11.22 3.34
N GLU A 33 4.07 -11.14 2.42
CA GLU A 33 4.09 -10.17 1.33
C GLU A 33 3.95 -8.73 1.84
N LYS A 34 3.13 -8.52 2.87
CA LYS A 34 2.99 -7.22 3.56
C LYS A 34 4.31 -6.80 4.20
N ALA A 35 5.03 -7.72 4.85
CA ALA A 35 6.33 -7.43 5.43
C ALA A 35 7.36 -7.03 4.35
N ASP A 36 7.38 -7.74 3.23
CA ASP A 36 8.27 -7.42 2.10
C ASP A 36 7.92 -6.07 1.46
N ILE A 37 6.64 -5.78 1.27
CA ILE A 37 6.15 -4.48 0.78
C ILE A 37 6.56 -3.34 1.72
N MET A 38 6.41 -3.53 3.03
CA MET A 38 6.86 -2.55 4.02
C MET A 38 8.38 -2.32 3.92
N GLY A 39 9.16 -3.38 3.72
CA GLY A 39 10.60 -3.29 3.44
C GLY A 39 10.93 -2.43 2.22
N ILE A 40 10.19 -2.60 1.12
CA ILE A 40 10.36 -1.79 -0.10
C ILE A 40 10.03 -0.31 0.15
N LEU A 41 8.97 -0.04 0.91
CA LEU A 41 8.57 1.33 1.26
C LEU A 41 9.62 2.06 2.10
N TYR A 42 10.47 1.36 2.85
CA TYR A 42 11.63 1.98 3.52
C TYR A 42 12.76 2.40 2.56
N ILE A 43 12.86 1.76 1.40
CA ILE A 43 14.00 1.91 0.48
C ILE A 43 13.71 2.94 -0.62
N THR A 44 12.46 3.13 -1.01
CA THR A 44 12.11 4.02 -2.13
C THR A 44 10.75 4.70 -1.98
N ASP A 45 10.67 5.93 -2.48
CA ASP A 45 9.42 6.71 -2.63
C ASP A 45 8.93 6.78 -4.09
N ASN A 46 9.48 5.97 -4.99
CA ASN A 46 9.04 5.95 -6.39
C ASN A 46 7.83 5.01 -6.56
N PRO A 47 6.64 5.53 -6.90
CA PRO A 47 5.42 4.72 -6.99
C PRO A 47 5.48 3.64 -8.07
N ARG A 48 6.20 3.86 -9.18
CA ARG A 48 6.35 2.84 -10.22
C ARG A 48 7.25 1.70 -9.77
N THR A 49 8.31 2.02 -9.04
CA THR A 49 9.21 1.01 -8.45
C THR A 49 8.48 0.18 -7.40
N VAL A 50 7.74 0.83 -6.50
CA VAL A 50 6.91 0.13 -5.49
C VAL A 50 5.87 -0.75 -6.19
N ALA A 51 5.15 -0.24 -7.18
CA ALA A 51 4.14 -1.00 -7.92
C ALA A 51 4.71 -2.23 -8.64
N ALA A 52 5.89 -2.09 -9.28
CA ALA A 52 6.56 -3.21 -9.94
C ALA A 52 6.93 -4.30 -8.92
N LYS A 53 7.44 -3.91 -7.76
CA LYS A 53 7.80 -4.84 -6.69
C LYS A 53 6.59 -5.51 -6.04
N ILE A 54 5.50 -4.77 -5.82
CA ILE A 54 4.22 -5.34 -5.37
C ILE A 54 3.76 -6.43 -6.36
N LYS A 55 3.81 -6.14 -7.66
CA LYS A 55 3.41 -7.09 -8.70
C LYS A 55 4.27 -8.36 -8.64
N GLU A 56 5.60 -8.21 -8.58
CA GLU A 56 6.54 -9.34 -8.47
C GLU A 56 6.26 -10.20 -7.22
N ILE A 57 6.06 -9.58 -6.06
CA ILE A 57 5.80 -10.29 -4.80
C ILE A 57 4.50 -11.09 -4.89
N ILE A 58 3.40 -10.45 -5.31
CA ILE A 58 2.09 -11.12 -5.38
C ILE A 58 2.10 -12.24 -6.43
N GLU A 59 2.69 -12.01 -7.60
CA GLU A 59 2.77 -13.02 -8.66
C GLU A 59 3.64 -14.21 -8.27
N PHE A 60 4.73 -13.96 -7.54
CA PHE A 60 5.59 -15.01 -7.05
C PHE A 60 4.92 -15.85 -5.95
N SER A 61 4.25 -15.21 -4.99
CA SER A 61 3.65 -15.91 -3.85
C SER A 61 2.37 -16.66 -4.17
N PHE A 62 1.54 -16.14 -5.10
CA PHE A 62 0.20 -16.67 -5.35
C PHE A 62 0.02 -17.27 -6.74
N GLU A 63 1.03 -17.16 -7.62
CA GLU A 63 0.94 -17.57 -9.04
C GLU A 63 -0.22 -16.88 -9.80
N GLU A 64 -0.71 -15.76 -9.28
CA GLU A 64 -1.86 -15.00 -9.78
C GLU A 64 -1.43 -13.62 -10.33
N THR A 65 -2.01 -13.22 -11.46
CA THR A 65 -1.62 -11.96 -12.12
C THR A 65 -2.34 -10.76 -11.52
N LEU A 66 -1.58 -9.81 -10.96
CA LEU A 66 -2.10 -8.50 -10.53
C LEU A 66 -1.83 -7.43 -11.60
N SER A 67 -2.87 -6.74 -12.07
CA SER A 67 -2.70 -5.69 -13.08
C SER A 67 -1.80 -4.56 -12.56
N MET A 68 -0.93 -4.02 -13.41
CA MET A 68 -0.02 -2.94 -13.03
C MET A 68 -0.77 -1.68 -12.54
N GLU A 69 -1.97 -1.42 -13.04
CA GLU A 69 -2.82 -0.32 -12.58
C GLU A 69 -3.21 -0.46 -11.10
N LYS A 70 -3.66 -1.66 -10.69
CA LYS A 70 -3.95 -1.96 -9.27
C LYS A 70 -2.70 -1.81 -8.40
N CYS A 71 -1.56 -2.30 -8.85
CA CYS A 71 -0.30 -2.15 -8.12
C CYS A 71 0.09 -0.68 -7.96
N LEU A 72 -0.11 0.14 -9.00
CA LEU A 72 0.19 1.56 -8.99
C LEU A 72 -0.76 2.35 -8.07
N ALA A 73 -2.05 2.01 -8.06
CA ALA A 73 -3.01 2.60 -7.14
C ALA A 73 -2.65 2.31 -5.67
N ALA A 74 -2.27 1.05 -5.37
CA ALA A 74 -1.80 0.64 -4.06
C ALA A 74 -0.51 1.39 -3.67
N ALA A 75 0.49 1.42 -4.54
CA ALA A 75 1.76 2.10 -4.31
C ALA A 75 1.58 3.61 -4.00
N ASN A 76 0.74 4.31 -4.76
CA ASN A 76 0.46 5.73 -4.50
C ASN A 76 -0.21 5.93 -3.14
N THR A 77 -1.16 5.05 -2.77
CA THR A 77 -1.83 5.11 -1.48
C THR A 77 -0.85 4.88 -0.34
N MET A 78 -0.01 3.83 -0.43
CA MET A 78 1.00 3.53 0.58
C MET A 78 1.99 4.68 0.78
N LEU A 79 2.48 5.28 -0.31
CA LEU A 79 3.43 6.40 -0.23
C LEU A 79 2.80 7.68 0.34
N LEU A 80 1.52 7.94 0.02
CA LEU A 80 0.78 9.03 0.63
C LEU A 80 0.68 8.82 2.16
N LEU A 81 0.24 7.66 2.60
CA LEU A 81 0.10 7.34 4.03
C LEU A 81 1.45 7.32 4.77
N LYS A 82 2.52 6.85 4.12
CA LYS A 82 3.89 6.91 4.64
C LYS A 82 4.32 8.35 4.92
N ASN A 83 4.04 9.26 3.99
CA ASN A 83 4.44 10.66 4.09
C ASN A 83 3.57 11.47 5.06
N ASP A 84 2.27 11.16 5.15
CA ASP A 84 1.40 11.73 6.17
C ASP A 84 1.87 11.37 7.59
N SER A 85 2.45 10.19 7.75
CA SER A 85 3.04 9.73 9.02
C SER A 85 4.40 10.38 9.33
N SER A 86 5.12 10.89 8.32
CA SER A 86 6.44 11.51 8.48
C SER A 86 6.39 13.03 8.62
N CYS A 87 5.27 13.67 8.29
CA CYS A 87 5.01 15.10 8.54
C CYS A 87 4.64 15.36 10.01
N SER A 88 5.62 15.24 10.91
CA SER A 88 5.52 15.64 12.31
C SER A 88 6.87 16.19 12.82
N ILE A 89 7.41 17.24 12.18
CA ILE A 89 8.56 18.02 12.66
C ILE A 89 8.33 19.50 12.38
#